data_AF-A0AAD5SWL8-F1
#
_entry.id   AF-A0AAD5SWL8-F1
#
_cell.length_a   1.000
_cell.length_b   1.000
_cell.length_c   1.000
_cell.angle_alpha   90.00
_cell.angle_beta   90.00
_cell.angle_gamma   90.00
#
_symmetry.space_group_name_H-M   'P 1'
#
loop_
_entity.id
_entity.type
_entity.pdbx_description
1 polymer ?
#
loop_
_entity_poly.entity_id
_entity_poly.type
_entity_poly.pdbx_seq_one_letter_code
_entity_poly.pdbx_strand_id
1 'polypeptide(L)'
;MTWMYPAYDQVEMNAKASQSKYALFEYREAGQIRPARAELPVLFVPGNAGSYKQARSLGAVADAWASSEFALRVYTIDTGDELAAFDALLLEEQAVFVNQAISVILQRHRSVSSIVLVAHSMGGKVAQLLFTLPNYVNASVSNIITLASPQTHPPIAIELSMVHLYETVNRIWASRFTDNVVSSDFRNLMVVSIAGGDRDAMIPSAFAEIDSFIPKSHGFSSYSTSIPDVWVSADHRCILWCNQLVHVLVKGLYNLFETDSDGSVAVLPLEQRVAFWKNLLQPSLKADSLSVKGSGTALNLPKSRVSFKNHLTKQFFLTSLSNPGTSEYHILHTSPKFITKAFAREAKFEIYACASPTIITVKDLKTSVCHSIRYSTRRIAEKFPDRTDGVVDAVVEILDFNGRDLSRYNISTIVVHILDISGNGEIGVEVQDISDNKDDRDGHIVVSGYNFRDVIFDKFFSIPITSISTILELSDIKDSMLVYDMRLRNEVSCTYRIGQPLIHVSITGTSESKILFPWPKDSYPIRFHKDANAGLLFNIFVSLKDLSNCPSQKYMMQLHVNWLATAANIIRRAFSLILVFVGAISTSVFLDSAIFDSEL
;
A
#
# COMPACT_ATOMS: atom_id res chain seq x y z
N MET A 1 -4.06 -1.50 18.18
CA MET A 1 -3.50 -0.33 18.86
C MET A 1 -2.02 -0.59 19.11
N THR A 2 -1.15 0.39 18.84
CA THR A 2 0.29 0.30 19.13
C THR A 2 0.54 0.52 20.63
N TRP A 3 1.28 -0.37 21.28
CA TRP A 3 1.68 -0.20 22.68
C TRP A 3 2.80 0.84 22.77
N MET A 4 2.68 1.82 23.68
CA MET A 4 3.61 2.96 23.77
C MET A 4 3.58 3.65 25.15
N TYR A 5 4.69 4.28 25.52
CA TYR A 5 4.87 5.19 26.65
C TYR A 5 5.46 6.51 26.14
N PRO A 6 4.66 7.36 25.49
CA PRO A 6 5.17 8.52 24.76
C PRO A 6 5.70 9.60 25.71
N ALA A 7 6.94 10.02 25.50
CA ALA A 7 7.51 11.24 26.05
C ALA A 7 7.98 12.16 24.93
N TYR A 8 8.03 13.46 25.22
CA TYR A 8 8.37 14.50 24.25
C TYR A 8 9.37 15.46 24.87
N ASP A 9 10.54 15.53 24.27
CA ASP A 9 11.59 16.44 24.68
C ASP A 9 11.54 17.68 23.79
N GLN A 10 11.36 18.85 24.39
CA GLN A 10 11.35 20.09 23.63
C GLN A 10 12.74 20.37 23.06
N VAL A 11 12.78 20.68 21.76
CA VAL A 11 14.00 21.05 21.05
C VAL A 11 14.11 22.57 21.04
N GLU A 12 15.25 23.09 21.50
CA GLU A 12 15.51 24.52 21.47
C GLU A 12 15.59 25.02 20.03
N MET A 13 14.79 26.05 19.75
CA MET A 13 14.75 26.71 18.46
C MET A 13 15.73 27.90 18.44
N ASN A 14 16.05 28.42 17.24
CA ASN A 14 16.83 29.65 17.13
C ASN A 14 16.05 30.86 17.66
N ALA A 15 16.72 31.97 18.02
CA ALA A 15 16.07 33.11 18.69
C ALA A 15 14.82 33.67 17.98
N LYS A 16 14.76 33.64 16.64
CA LYS A 16 13.60 34.08 15.86
C LYS A 16 12.45 33.07 15.92
N ALA A 17 12.76 31.79 15.83
CA ALA A 17 11.81 30.69 15.92
C ALA A 17 11.30 30.44 17.35
N SER A 18 12.12 30.72 18.37
CA SER A 18 11.77 30.61 19.80
C SER A 18 10.76 31.66 20.25
N GLN A 19 10.51 32.69 19.44
CA GLN A 19 9.43 33.66 19.63
C GLN A 19 8.12 33.24 18.94
N SER A 20 8.14 32.14 18.19
CA SER A 20 6.92 31.58 17.60
C SER A 20 6.01 31.02 18.68
N LYS A 21 4.70 31.03 18.39
CA LYS A 21 3.69 30.29 19.16
C LYS A 21 3.82 28.76 19.01
N TYR A 22 4.56 28.30 18.00
CA TYR A 22 4.79 26.88 17.74
C TYR A 22 6.04 26.36 18.44
N ALA A 23 6.07 25.07 18.72
CA ALA A 23 7.21 24.41 19.36
C ALA A 23 7.64 23.15 18.59
N LEU A 24 8.92 22.79 18.73
CA LEU A 24 9.49 21.56 18.17
C LEU A 24 9.77 20.57 19.29
N PHE A 25 9.40 19.32 19.08
CA PHE A 25 9.63 18.22 20.02
C PHE A 25 10.32 17.04 19.34
N GLU A 26 11.12 16.31 20.11
CA GLU A 26 11.65 14.99 19.77
C GLU A 26 10.85 13.93 20.53
N TYR A 27 10.34 12.92 19.83
CA TYR A 27 9.69 11.77 20.45
C TYR A 27 10.71 10.89 21.17
N ARG A 28 10.40 10.48 22.40
CA ARG A 28 11.19 9.53 23.18
C ARG A 28 10.31 8.47 23.82
N GLU A 29 10.55 7.22 23.50
CA GLU A 29 9.84 6.11 24.14
C GLU A 29 10.28 5.98 25.59
N ALA A 30 9.34 6.07 26.53
CA ALA A 30 9.59 6.06 27.98
C ALA A 30 10.62 7.09 28.46
N GLY A 31 10.80 8.20 27.71
CA GLY A 31 11.79 9.24 28.02
C GLY A 31 13.24 8.81 27.79
N GLN A 32 13.48 7.69 27.11
CA GLN A 32 14.82 7.17 26.85
C GLN A 32 15.30 7.50 25.44
N ILE A 33 16.62 7.66 25.29
CA ILE A 33 17.28 7.69 23.98
C ILE A 33 17.97 6.34 23.80
N ARG A 34 17.61 5.60 22.75
CA ARG A 34 18.38 4.43 22.32
C ARG A 34 19.52 4.91 21.42
N PRO A 35 20.79 4.91 21.86
CA PRO A 35 21.88 5.41 21.02
C PRO A 35 22.01 4.56 19.76
N ALA A 36 22.25 5.23 18.63
CA ALA A 36 22.51 4.58 17.35
C ALA A 36 23.72 5.25 16.69
N ARG A 37 24.49 4.46 15.95
CA ARG A 37 25.64 4.95 15.18
C ARG A 37 25.21 5.91 14.08
N ALA A 38 24.13 5.57 13.39
CA ALA A 38 23.56 6.36 12.31
C ALA A 38 22.11 6.73 12.66
N GLU A 39 21.77 7.99 12.48
CA GLU A 39 20.45 8.52 12.82
C GLU A 39 19.85 9.22 11.61
N LEU A 40 18.61 8.87 11.29
CA LEU A 40 17.84 9.57 10.27
C LEU A 40 16.73 10.40 10.93
N PRO A 41 16.75 11.74 10.79
CA PRO A 41 15.65 12.55 11.25
C PRO A 41 14.40 12.38 10.37
N VAL A 42 13.26 12.24 11.02
CA VAL A 42 11.93 12.23 10.43
C VAL A 42 11.11 13.31 11.11
N LEU A 43 10.65 14.33 10.39
CA LEU A 43 9.81 15.38 10.94
C LEU A 43 8.34 15.10 10.63
N PHE A 44 7.56 14.91 11.70
CA PHE A 44 6.12 14.75 11.65
C PHE A 44 5.40 16.11 11.71
N VAL A 45 4.66 16.46 10.66
CA VAL A 45 3.87 17.69 10.58
C VAL A 45 2.38 17.36 10.84
N PRO A 46 1.78 17.88 11.92
CA PRO A 46 0.41 17.54 12.31
C PRO A 46 -0.64 18.18 11.40
N GLY A 47 -1.88 17.71 11.57
CA GLY A 47 -3.06 18.18 10.85
C GLY A 47 -3.82 19.34 11.50
N ASN A 48 -4.99 19.66 10.93
CA ASN A 48 -5.94 20.61 11.49
C ASN A 48 -6.38 20.23 12.91
N ALA A 49 -6.37 21.18 13.85
CA ALA A 49 -6.60 20.95 15.28
C ALA A 49 -5.77 19.79 15.85
N GLY A 50 -4.58 19.58 15.27
CA GLY A 50 -3.65 18.54 15.64
C GLY A 50 -2.58 19.08 16.58
N SER A 51 -2.12 18.22 17.48
CA SER A 51 -0.93 18.46 18.29
C SER A 51 0.19 17.52 17.88
N TYR A 52 1.40 17.85 18.33
CA TYR A 52 2.61 17.02 18.26
C TYR A 52 2.38 15.55 18.69
N LYS A 53 1.37 15.30 19.53
CA LYS A 53 1.00 13.95 19.99
C LYS A 53 0.50 13.03 18.88
N GLN A 54 0.12 13.57 17.72
CA GLN A 54 -0.24 12.79 16.54
C GLN A 54 0.89 11.86 16.05
N ALA A 55 2.15 12.21 16.32
CA ALA A 55 3.32 11.42 15.95
C ALA A 55 3.54 10.14 16.81
N ARG A 56 2.78 9.96 17.90
CA ARG A 56 3.08 8.96 18.95
C ARG A 56 3.27 7.52 18.45
N SER A 57 2.40 7.05 17.56
CA SER A 57 2.48 5.65 17.09
C SER A 57 3.66 5.47 16.14
N LEU A 58 3.92 6.46 15.28
CA LEU A 58 5.08 6.49 14.40
C LEU A 58 6.37 6.47 15.23
N GLY A 59 6.44 7.33 16.25
CA GLY A 59 7.57 7.40 17.19
C GLY A 59 7.81 6.08 17.92
N ALA A 60 6.76 5.47 18.49
CA ALA A 60 6.86 4.22 19.23
C ALA A 60 7.36 3.06 18.35
N VAL A 61 6.81 2.90 17.13
CA VAL A 61 7.23 1.83 16.22
C VAL A 61 8.64 2.09 15.67
N ALA A 62 8.98 3.36 15.37
CA ALA A 62 10.32 3.75 14.97
C ALA A 62 11.37 3.43 16.05
N ASP A 63 11.09 3.78 17.31
CA ASP A 63 11.98 3.46 18.44
C ASP A 63 12.08 1.94 18.69
N ALA A 64 10.99 1.21 18.52
CA ALA A 64 11.00 -0.25 18.64
C ALA A 64 11.87 -0.94 17.56
N TRP A 65 12.00 -0.33 16.38
CA TRP A 65 12.84 -0.81 15.27
C TRP A 65 14.29 -0.30 15.37
N ALA A 66 14.58 0.63 16.27
CA ALA A 66 15.92 1.17 16.46
C ALA A 66 16.90 0.09 16.93
N SER A 67 18.13 0.18 16.43
CA SER A 67 19.25 -0.69 16.81
C SER A 67 20.47 0.16 17.16
N SER A 68 21.54 -0.47 17.63
CA SER A 68 22.82 0.22 17.86
C SER A 68 23.42 0.79 16.57
N GLU A 69 23.08 0.24 15.40
CA GLU A 69 23.62 0.68 14.12
C GLU A 69 22.80 1.82 13.52
N PHE A 70 21.48 1.74 13.57
CA PHE A 70 20.61 2.69 12.92
C PHE A 70 19.32 2.94 13.69
N ALA A 71 18.91 4.21 13.75
CA ALA A 71 17.64 4.64 14.32
C ALA A 71 16.97 5.75 13.51
N LEU A 72 15.65 5.67 13.41
CA LEU A 72 14.82 6.79 12.99
C LEU A 72 14.56 7.71 14.19
N ARG A 73 14.83 9.01 14.04
CA ARG A 73 14.57 10.03 15.07
C ARG A 73 13.36 10.85 14.68
N VAL A 74 12.24 10.59 15.34
CA VAL A 74 10.97 11.25 15.05
C VAL A 74 10.89 12.58 15.80
N TYR A 75 10.95 13.67 15.05
CA TYR A 75 10.61 15.02 15.48
C TYR A 75 9.16 15.32 15.16
N THR A 76 8.55 16.24 15.88
CA THR A 76 7.17 16.66 15.65
C THR A 76 6.96 18.09 16.11
N ILE A 77 5.99 18.78 15.50
CA ILE A 77 5.70 20.18 15.76
C ILE A 77 4.40 20.30 16.53
N ASP A 78 4.38 21.23 17.49
CA ASP A 78 3.17 21.71 18.12
C ASP A 78 2.66 22.94 17.37
N THR A 79 1.53 22.78 16.71
CA THR A 79 0.84 23.84 15.97
C THR A 79 -0.19 24.58 16.82
N GLY A 80 -0.23 24.35 18.14
CA GLY A 80 -1.16 25.03 19.05
C GLY A 80 -2.63 24.64 18.82
N ASP A 81 -2.88 23.45 18.28
CA ASP A 81 -4.22 22.93 17.94
C ASP A 81 -5.04 23.88 17.02
N GLU A 82 -4.35 24.63 16.16
CA GLU A 82 -4.98 25.59 15.27
C GLU A 82 -5.86 24.98 14.17
N LEU A 83 -6.90 25.73 13.79
CA LEU A 83 -7.86 25.37 12.75
C LEU A 83 -7.34 25.66 11.33
N ALA A 84 -6.17 25.10 11.00
CA ALA A 84 -5.47 25.32 9.74
C ALA A 84 -6.26 24.95 8.45
N ALA A 85 -7.35 24.18 8.56
CA ALA A 85 -8.22 23.89 7.42
C ALA A 85 -9.07 25.10 6.97
N PHE A 86 -9.17 26.14 7.80
CA PHE A 86 -10.07 27.28 7.59
C PHE A 86 -9.34 28.57 7.22
N ASP A 87 -8.03 28.66 7.43
CA ASP A 87 -7.25 29.88 7.23
C ASP A 87 -5.93 29.57 6.50
N ALA A 88 -5.75 30.19 5.34
CA ALA A 88 -4.57 30.04 4.50
C ALA A 88 -3.31 30.64 5.16
N LEU A 89 -3.45 31.71 5.94
CA LEU A 89 -2.34 32.37 6.62
C LEU A 89 -1.73 31.45 7.67
N LEU A 90 -2.55 30.68 8.39
CA LEU A 90 -2.06 29.69 9.36
C LEU A 90 -1.18 28.63 8.68
N LEU A 91 -1.54 28.16 7.48
CA LEU A 91 -0.72 27.21 6.72
C LEU A 91 0.64 27.82 6.33
N GLU A 92 0.66 29.08 5.94
CA GLU A 92 1.88 29.81 5.59
C GLU A 92 2.79 30.01 6.83
N GLU A 93 2.22 30.43 7.96
CA GLU A 93 2.95 30.55 9.23
C GLU A 93 3.54 29.22 9.69
N GLN A 94 2.75 28.14 9.60
CA GLN A 94 3.22 26.79 9.92
C GLN A 94 4.34 26.35 8.98
N ALA A 95 4.26 26.67 7.68
CA ALA A 95 5.32 26.35 6.73
C ALA A 95 6.62 27.10 7.06
N VAL A 96 6.54 28.38 7.43
CA VAL A 96 7.71 29.16 7.86
C VAL A 96 8.38 28.52 9.08
N PHE A 97 7.59 28.09 10.08
CA PHE A 97 8.12 27.44 11.27
C PHE A 97 8.72 26.07 10.97
N VAL A 98 8.04 25.24 10.16
CA VAL A 98 8.54 23.93 9.71
C VAL A 98 9.88 24.09 8.99
N ASN A 99 10.04 25.09 8.11
CA ASN A 99 11.32 25.35 7.42
C ASN A 99 12.46 25.70 8.40
N GLN A 100 12.15 26.46 9.46
CA GLN A 100 13.11 26.75 10.52
C GLN A 100 13.44 25.50 11.35
N ALA A 101 12.44 24.66 11.66
CA ALA A 101 12.63 23.39 12.37
C ALA A 101 13.52 22.43 11.59
N ILE A 102 13.35 22.31 10.27
CA ILE A 102 14.23 21.50 9.40
C ILE A 102 15.68 21.95 9.55
N SER A 103 15.94 23.27 9.53
CA SER A 103 17.29 23.81 9.69
C SER A 103 17.91 23.45 11.06
N VAL A 104 17.12 23.52 12.14
CA VAL A 104 17.57 23.15 13.50
C VAL A 104 17.86 21.65 13.60
N ILE A 105 16.99 20.81 13.03
CA ILE A 105 17.15 19.35 13.05
C ILE A 105 18.42 18.94 12.29
N LEU A 106 18.64 19.48 11.09
CA LEU A 106 19.85 19.16 10.30
C LEU A 106 21.14 19.63 10.99
N GLN A 107 21.10 20.72 11.76
CA GLN A 107 22.26 21.15 12.57
C GLN A 107 22.60 20.16 13.69
N ARG A 108 21.60 19.45 14.23
CA ARG A 108 21.75 18.40 15.25
C ARG A 108 22.20 17.07 14.63
N HIS A 109 21.77 16.79 13.40
CA HIS A 109 22.10 15.57 12.64
C HIS A 109 23.09 15.84 11.51
N ARG A 110 24.33 16.23 11.84
CA ARG A 110 25.34 16.63 10.84
C ARG A 110 25.77 15.52 9.87
N SER A 111 25.46 14.27 10.20
CA SER A 111 25.72 13.09 9.37
C SER A 111 24.74 12.94 8.20
N VAL A 112 23.69 13.77 8.14
CA VAL A 112 22.69 13.76 7.07
C VAL A 112 22.57 15.13 6.41
N SER A 113 22.31 15.15 5.10
CA SER A 113 22.11 16.38 4.32
C SER A 113 20.64 16.73 4.11
N SER A 114 19.72 15.80 4.39
CA SER A 114 18.28 15.97 4.18
C SER A 114 17.45 15.22 5.22
N ILE A 115 16.20 15.63 5.36
CA ILE A 115 15.21 15.05 6.27
C ILE A 115 14.07 14.37 5.51
N VAL A 116 13.37 13.44 6.17
CA VAL A 116 12.08 12.90 5.72
C VAL A 116 10.94 13.64 6.40
N LEU A 117 9.95 14.09 5.62
CA LEU A 117 8.70 14.62 6.16
C LEU A 117 7.64 13.52 6.17
N VAL A 118 6.98 13.34 7.32
CA VAL A 118 5.71 12.62 7.41
C VAL A 118 4.64 13.63 7.80
N ALA A 119 3.57 13.75 7.04
CA ALA A 119 2.59 14.81 7.26
C ALA A 119 1.17 14.25 7.29
N HIS A 120 0.32 14.80 8.15
CA HIS A 120 -1.06 14.38 8.29
C HIS A 120 -2.03 15.49 7.92
N SER A 121 -3.11 15.17 7.21
CA SER A 121 -4.17 16.14 6.93
C SER A 121 -3.60 17.44 6.33
N MET A 122 -3.95 18.61 6.87
CA MET A 122 -3.43 19.92 6.43
C MET A 122 -1.91 20.05 6.50
N GLY A 123 -1.22 19.29 7.36
CA GLY A 123 0.25 19.25 7.41
C GLY A 123 0.89 18.83 6.09
N GLY A 124 0.17 18.06 5.25
CA GLY A 124 0.65 17.71 3.91
C GLY A 124 0.70 18.92 2.98
N LYS A 125 -0.24 19.85 3.10
CA LYS A 125 -0.21 21.12 2.36
C LYS A 125 0.88 22.05 2.91
N VAL A 126 1.07 22.08 4.23
CA VAL A 126 2.22 22.77 4.85
C VAL A 126 3.55 22.25 4.31
N ALA A 127 3.72 20.94 4.17
CA ALA A 127 4.92 20.33 3.59
C ALA A 127 5.14 20.76 2.12
N GLN A 128 4.08 20.98 1.35
CA GLN A 128 4.20 21.50 -0.03
C GLN A 128 4.57 22.99 -0.09
N LEU A 129 4.03 23.79 0.83
CA LEU A 129 4.31 25.23 0.94
C LEU A 129 5.79 25.52 1.23
N LEU A 130 6.53 24.59 1.83
CA LEU A 130 7.97 24.76 2.08
C LEU A 130 8.74 25.18 0.81
N PHE A 131 8.39 24.59 -0.33
CA PHE A 131 9.06 24.81 -1.61
C PHE A 131 8.71 26.14 -2.28
N THR A 132 7.79 26.91 -1.71
CA THR A 132 7.47 28.27 -2.15
C THR A 132 8.15 29.33 -1.29
N LEU A 133 8.77 28.94 -0.16
CA LEU A 133 9.42 29.88 0.74
C LEU A 133 10.77 30.37 0.17
N PRO A 134 11.07 31.67 0.27
CA PRO A 134 12.29 32.24 -0.30
C PRO A 134 13.57 31.78 0.43
N ASN A 135 13.45 31.33 1.67
CA ASN A 135 14.57 30.85 2.49
C ASN A 135 14.57 29.32 2.65
N TYR A 136 13.85 28.59 1.80
CA TYR A 136 13.94 27.14 1.75
C TYR A 136 15.32 26.72 1.28
N VAL A 137 15.93 25.76 1.97
CA VAL A 137 17.24 25.23 1.59
C VAL A 137 17.05 24.11 0.59
N ASN A 138 17.56 24.32 -0.62
CA ASN A 138 17.55 23.37 -1.71
C ASN A 138 18.02 21.97 -1.28
N ALA A 139 17.25 20.94 -1.64
CA ALA A 139 17.47 19.53 -1.29
C ALA A 139 17.51 19.19 0.22
N SER A 140 17.10 20.09 1.12
CA SER A 140 16.99 19.81 2.56
C SER A 140 15.90 18.79 2.91
N VAL A 141 14.91 18.59 2.02
CA VAL A 141 13.90 17.53 2.12
C VAL A 141 14.06 16.56 0.95
N SER A 142 14.20 15.27 1.25
CA SER A 142 14.38 14.22 0.23
C SER A 142 13.12 13.36 0.00
N ASN A 143 12.25 13.28 1.00
CA ASN A 143 11.08 12.42 1.01
C ASN A 143 9.91 13.10 1.72
N ILE A 144 8.72 13.02 1.14
CA ILE A 144 7.48 13.48 1.76
C ILE A 144 6.47 12.33 1.70
N ILE A 145 6.04 11.88 2.87
CA ILE A 145 5.00 10.87 3.02
C ILE A 145 3.80 11.55 3.67
N THR A 146 2.67 11.57 2.97
CA THR A 146 1.47 12.23 3.48
C THR A 146 0.39 11.21 3.81
N LEU A 147 -0.34 11.45 4.89
CA LEU A 147 -1.38 10.59 5.44
C LEU A 147 -2.68 11.39 5.49
N ALA A 148 -3.68 10.96 4.71
CA ALA A 148 -4.99 11.60 4.64
C ALA A 148 -4.89 13.12 4.37
N SER A 149 -3.92 13.56 3.58
CA SER A 149 -3.70 14.97 3.32
C SER A 149 -4.47 15.43 2.08
N PRO A 150 -5.24 16.52 2.14
CA PRO A 150 -5.86 17.12 0.97
C PRO A 150 -4.79 17.84 0.12
N GLN A 151 -4.31 17.16 -0.91
CA GLN A 151 -3.27 17.61 -1.83
C GLN A 151 -3.80 18.50 -2.97
N THR A 152 -4.88 18.08 -3.63
CA THR A 152 -5.38 18.80 -4.83
C THR A 152 -6.32 19.94 -4.53
N HIS A 153 -7.18 19.79 -3.52
CA HIS A 153 -8.21 20.77 -3.16
C HIS A 153 -8.35 20.88 -1.65
N PRO A 154 -8.72 22.06 -1.12
CA PRO A 154 -8.97 22.19 0.31
C PRO A 154 -10.17 21.34 0.72
N PRO A 155 -10.18 20.77 1.93
CA PRO A 155 -11.31 19.97 2.40
C PRO A 155 -12.56 20.81 2.62
N ILE A 156 -12.36 22.09 2.94
CA ILE A 156 -13.40 23.10 3.10
C ILE A 156 -12.92 24.35 2.36
N ALA A 157 -13.71 24.80 1.38
CA ALA A 157 -13.41 25.98 0.57
C ALA A 157 -14.29 27.17 0.99
N ILE A 158 -14.18 27.59 2.25
CA ILE A 158 -14.92 28.75 2.76
C ILE A 158 -14.31 30.06 2.25
N GLU A 159 -12.98 30.18 2.29
CA GLU A 159 -12.27 31.37 1.83
C GLU A 159 -11.66 31.21 0.44
N LEU A 160 -11.74 32.28 -0.36
CA LEU A 160 -11.05 32.36 -1.66
C LEU A 160 -9.52 32.31 -1.52
N SER A 161 -8.98 32.80 -0.40
CA SER A 161 -7.55 32.74 -0.05
C SER A 161 -7.03 31.30 -0.09
N MET A 162 -7.76 30.36 0.52
CA MET A 162 -7.41 28.95 0.60
C MET A 162 -7.42 28.29 -0.79
N VAL A 163 -8.44 28.58 -1.61
CA VAL A 163 -8.52 28.07 -2.98
C VAL A 163 -7.32 28.59 -3.80
N HIS A 164 -7.03 29.89 -3.70
CA HIS A 164 -5.91 30.51 -4.41
C HIS A 164 -4.54 29.96 -3.97
N LEU A 165 -4.37 29.69 -2.68
CA LEU A 165 -3.18 29.04 -2.12
C LEU A 165 -2.98 27.67 -2.77
N TYR A 166 -4.01 26.83 -2.80
CA TYR A 166 -3.93 25.50 -3.42
C TYR A 166 -3.59 25.56 -4.91
N GLU A 167 -4.27 26.41 -5.67
CA GLU A 167 -4.00 26.61 -7.10
C GLU A 167 -2.56 27.08 -7.34
N THR A 168 -2.08 28.03 -6.55
CA THR A 168 -0.74 28.60 -6.69
C THR A 168 0.33 27.57 -6.37
N VAL A 169 0.21 26.85 -5.24
CA VAL A 169 1.16 25.81 -4.83
C VAL A 169 1.20 24.69 -5.87
N ASN A 170 0.05 24.17 -6.28
CA ASN A 170 -0.01 23.06 -7.23
C ASN A 170 0.54 23.45 -8.61
N ARG A 171 0.27 24.69 -9.07
CA ARG A 171 0.84 25.23 -10.32
C ARG A 171 2.37 25.35 -10.24
N ILE A 172 2.91 25.88 -9.14
CA ILE A 172 4.37 25.98 -8.93
C ILE A 172 4.99 24.59 -8.96
N TRP A 173 4.41 23.63 -8.24
CA TRP A 173 4.88 22.25 -8.21
C TRP A 173 4.87 21.61 -9.60
N ALA A 174 3.76 21.73 -10.34
CA ALA A 174 3.66 21.23 -11.71
C ALA A 174 4.74 21.84 -12.62
N SER A 175 5.01 23.15 -12.51
CA SER A 175 6.04 23.81 -13.32
C SER A 175 7.48 23.44 -12.93
N ARG A 176 7.71 22.74 -11.80
CA ARG A 176 9.06 22.22 -11.45
C ARG A 176 9.42 20.94 -12.18
N PHE A 177 8.45 20.33 -12.86
CA PHE A 177 8.60 19.11 -13.65
C PHE A 177 8.45 19.37 -15.17
N THR A 178 8.31 20.63 -15.61
CA THR A 178 8.28 21.02 -17.03
C THR A 178 9.68 21.42 -17.55
N ASP A 179 9.85 21.48 -18.87
CA ASP A 179 11.05 22.00 -19.58
C ASP A 179 12.34 21.17 -19.54
N ASN A 180 12.27 19.84 -19.74
CA ASN A 180 13.42 18.92 -19.90
C ASN A 180 14.47 18.94 -18.75
N VAL A 181 14.27 19.75 -17.70
CA VAL A 181 15.18 19.93 -16.58
C VAL A 181 14.35 20.02 -15.30
N VAL A 182 14.36 18.96 -14.51
CA VAL A 182 13.78 18.98 -13.16
C VAL A 182 14.60 19.93 -12.28
N SER A 183 13.93 20.85 -11.58
CA SER A 183 14.55 21.74 -10.60
C SER A 183 15.43 20.97 -9.61
N SER A 184 16.54 21.56 -9.16
CA SER A 184 17.50 20.91 -8.25
C SER A 184 16.83 20.27 -7.03
N ASP A 185 15.78 20.91 -6.53
CA ASP A 185 15.14 20.56 -5.26
C ASP A 185 14.14 19.43 -5.43
N PHE A 186 13.68 19.23 -6.67
CA PHE A 186 12.73 18.21 -7.05
C PHE A 186 13.43 16.99 -7.66
N ARG A 187 14.66 17.13 -8.15
CA ARG A 187 15.43 16.06 -8.85
C ARG A 187 15.51 14.76 -8.06
N ASN A 188 15.63 14.85 -6.74
CA ASN A 188 15.71 13.70 -5.84
C ASN A 188 14.55 13.65 -4.85
N LEU A 189 13.47 14.41 -5.06
CA LEU A 189 12.32 14.43 -4.16
C LEU A 189 11.41 13.24 -4.45
N MET A 190 11.14 12.42 -3.43
CA MET A 190 10.08 11.41 -3.49
C MET A 190 8.84 11.89 -2.74
N VAL A 191 7.66 11.77 -3.35
CA VAL A 191 6.38 12.07 -2.69
C VAL A 191 5.45 10.87 -2.74
N VAL A 192 5.00 10.43 -1.58
CA VAL A 192 4.04 9.34 -1.41
C VAL A 192 2.83 9.89 -0.68
N SER A 193 1.65 9.72 -1.27
CA SER A 193 0.39 10.12 -0.62
C SER A 193 -0.45 8.89 -0.29
N ILE A 194 -0.89 8.76 0.95
CA ILE A 194 -1.71 7.64 1.42
C ILE A 194 -3.05 8.15 1.92
N ALA A 195 -4.12 7.76 1.25
CA ALA A 195 -5.48 8.09 1.65
C ALA A 195 -6.02 7.11 2.71
N GLY A 196 -6.84 7.62 3.65
CA GLY A 196 -7.54 6.80 4.65
C GLY A 196 -8.64 5.91 4.05
N GLY A 197 -9.11 6.23 2.86
CA GLY A 197 -10.24 5.55 2.22
C GLY A 197 -11.57 6.04 2.79
N ASP A 198 -12.59 5.20 2.79
CA ASP A 198 -13.96 5.66 3.00
C ASP A 198 -14.41 5.91 4.44
N ARG A 199 -13.66 5.43 5.43
CA ARG A 199 -13.85 5.82 6.82
C ARG A 199 -13.29 7.20 7.11
N ASP A 200 -12.46 7.76 6.23
CA ASP A 200 -12.11 9.17 6.29
C ASP A 200 -13.29 10.01 5.78
N ALA A 201 -14.10 10.47 6.75
CA ALA A 201 -15.23 11.35 6.48
C ALA A 201 -14.82 12.82 6.33
N MET A 202 -13.56 13.18 6.64
CA MET A 202 -13.07 14.55 6.58
C MET A 202 -12.45 14.87 5.22
N ILE A 203 -11.61 13.97 4.70
CA ILE A 203 -10.87 14.17 3.46
C ILE A 203 -11.30 13.15 2.42
N PRO A 204 -12.00 13.57 1.35
CA PRO A 204 -12.25 12.71 0.21
C PRO A 204 -10.92 12.16 -0.34
N SER A 205 -10.84 10.86 -0.61
CA SER A 205 -9.58 10.25 -1.05
C SER A 205 -9.08 10.80 -2.38
N ALA A 206 -9.98 11.33 -3.23
CA ALA A 206 -9.64 12.09 -4.43
C ALA A 206 -8.75 13.31 -4.16
N PHE A 207 -8.96 13.95 -3.01
CA PHE A 207 -8.19 15.14 -2.67
C PHE A 207 -6.77 14.76 -2.25
N ALA A 208 -6.53 13.53 -1.80
CA ALA A 208 -5.22 13.05 -1.44
C ALA A 208 -4.36 12.61 -2.63
N GLU A 209 -4.88 12.59 -3.86
CA GLU A 209 -4.09 12.20 -5.03
C GLU A 209 -3.07 13.28 -5.42
N ILE A 210 -1.97 12.86 -6.05
CA ILE A 210 -0.88 13.76 -6.47
C ILE A 210 -0.55 13.69 -7.96
N ASP A 211 -1.19 12.78 -8.69
CA ASP A 211 -0.85 12.43 -10.07
C ASP A 211 -1.06 13.60 -11.06
N SER A 212 -1.84 14.62 -10.69
CA SER A 212 -2.09 15.80 -11.51
C SER A 212 -0.94 16.81 -11.54
N PHE A 213 0.00 16.76 -10.59
CA PHE A 213 1.12 17.70 -10.51
C PHE A 213 2.47 17.06 -10.13
N ILE A 214 2.50 15.74 -9.89
CA ILE A 214 3.74 14.98 -9.64
C ILE A 214 3.84 13.83 -10.65
N PRO A 215 4.95 13.70 -11.40
CA PRO A 215 5.13 12.59 -12.33
C PRO A 215 5.38 11.27 -11.58
N LYS A 216 4.99 10.15 -12.21
CA LYS A 216 5.13 8.78 -11.66
C LYS A 216 6.58 8.39 -11.29
N SER A 217 7.58 9.10 -11.81
CA SER A 217 9.00 8.91 -11.48
C SER A 217 9.40 9.48 -10.13
N HIS A 218 8.62 10.43 -9.58
CA HIS A 218 8.90 11.13 -8.34
C HIS A 218 7.86 10.85 -7.25
N GLY A 219 6.69 10.32 -7.61
CA GLY A 219 5.68 10.01 -6.62
C GLY A 219 4.54 9.16 -7.11
N PHE A 220 3.67 8.79 -6.17
CA PHE A 220 2.41 8.10 -6.43
C PHE A 220 1.47 8.21 -5.23
N SER A 221 0.18 7.99 -5.50
CA SER A 221 -0.87 7.89 -4.48
C SER A 221 -1.17 6.42 -4.17
N SER A 222 -1.48 6.10 -2.91
CA SER A 222 -1.98 4.79 -2.47
C SER A 222 -3.12 4.96 -1.46
N TYR A 223 -3.81 3.87 -1.15
CA TYR A 223 -4.96 3.84 -0.27
C TYR A 223 -4.70 2.84 0.83
N SER A 224 -5.04 3.16 2.08
CA SER A 224 -4.87 2.21 3.20
C SER A 224 -5.54 0.85 2.96
N THR A 225 -6.64 0.83 2.21
CA THR A 225 -7.37 -0.38 1.77
C THR A 225 -6.61 -1.23 0.76
N SER A 226 -5.71 -0.66 -0.04
CA SER A 226 -4.95 -1.37 -1.08
C SER A 226 -3.54 -1.76 -0.65
N ILE A 227 -3.05 -1.23 0.47
CA ILE A 227 -1.72 -1.53 1.01
C ILE A 227 -1.69 -3.00 1.49
N PRO A 228 -0.73 -3.82 1.00
CA PRO A 228 -0.48 -5.16 1.51
C PRO A 228 -0.27 -5.18 3.03
N ASP A 229 -0.80 -6.20 3.71
CA ASP A 229 -0.78 -6.36 5.16
C ASP A 229 -1.62 -5.33 5.96
N VAL A 230 -2.25 -4.35 5.30
CA VAL A 230 -3.15 -3.36 5.93
C VAL A 230 -4.61 -3.66 5.61
N TRP A 231 -5.00 -3.66 4.33
CA TRP A 231 -6.33 -4.04 3.80
C TRP A 231 -7.56 -3.47 4.52
N VAL A 232 -7.41 -2.33 5.19
CA VAL A 232 -8.48 -1.73 5.99
C VAL A 232 -8.51 -0.23 5.75
N SER A 233 -9.72 0.32 5.59
CA SER A 233 -9.88 1.77 5.57
C SER A 233 -9.61 2.32 6.96
N ALA A 234 -8.73 3.31 7.01
CA ALA A 234 -8.45 4.09 8.20
C ALA A 234 -9.31 5.35 8.21
N ASP A 235 -10.03 5.61 9.30
CA ASP A 235 -10.62 6.94 9.48
C ASP A 235 -9.54 8.02 9.57
N HIS A 236 -9.98 9.28 9.48
CA HIS A 236 -9.08 10.43 9.36
C HIS A 236 -7.98 10.47 10.43
N ARG A 237 -8.30 10.08 11.67
CA ARG A 237 -7.34 10.07 12.78
C ARG A 237 -6.66 8.71 12.93
N CYS A 238 -7.40 7.63 12.68
CA CYS A 238 -6.92 6.25 12.78
C CYS A 238 -5.79 5.95 11.81
N ILE A 239 -5.66 6.68 10.71
CA ILE A 239 -4.51 6.55 9.81
C ILE A 239 -3.16 6.74 10.54
N LEU A 240 -3.14 7.43 11.68
CA LEU A 240 -1.96 7.68 12.52
C LEU A 240 -1.66 6.57 13.54
N TRP A 241 -2.62 5.70 13.85
CA TRP A 241 -2.47 4.67 14.90
C TRP A 241 -2.99 3.30 14.50
N CYS A 242 -3.38 3.14 13.23
CA CYS A 242 -3.64 1.85 12.61
C CYS A 242 -2.34 1.04 12.66
N ASN A 243 -2.31 0.04 13.52
CA ASN A 243 -1.06 -0.66 13.84
C ASN A 243 -0.42 -1.28 12.59
N GLN A 244 -1.23 -1.90 11.72
CA GLN A 244 -0.76 -2.46 10.46
C GLN A 244 -0.10 -1.40 9.57
N LEU A 245 -0.77 -0.25 9.39
CA LEU A 245 -0.27 0.82 8.53
C LEU A 245 1.01 1.44 9.10
N VAL A 246 1.06 1.70 10.41
CA VAL A 246 2.25 2.29 11.05
C VAL A 246 3.47 1.38 10.90
N HIS A 247 3.32 0.06 11.03
CA HIS A 247 4.41 -0.88 10.76
C HIS A 247 4.88 -0.86 9.30
N VAL A 248 3.94 -0.78 8.35
CA VAL A 248 4.28 -0.64 6.93
C VAL A 248 5.02 0.67 6.68
N LEU A 249 4.57 1.79 7.27
CA LEU A 249 5.23 3.09 7.15
C LEU A 249 6.67 3.06 7.68
N VAL A 250 6.88 2.53 8.89
CA VAL A 250 8.22 2.44 9.48
C VAL A 250 9.13 1.56 8.64
N LYS A 251 8.64 0.40 8.16
CA LYS A 251 9.38 -0.44 7.21
C LYS A 251 9.78 0.34 5.96
N GLY A 252 8.87 1.16 5.43
CA GLY A 252 9.12 2.10 4.34
C GLY A 252 10.29 3.05 4.64
N LEU A 253 10.23 3.71 5.79
CA LEU A 253 11.20 4.72 6.20
C LEU A 253 12.61 4.16 6.41
N TYR A 254 12.74 2.95 6.97
CA TYR A 254 14.02 2.25 7.11
C TYR A 254 14.68 1.89 5.77
N ASN A 255 13.91 1.83 4.67
CA ASN A 255 14.40 1.46 3.34
C ASN A 255 14.55 2.68 2.41
N LEU A 256 14.71 3.87 2.98
CA LEU A 256 14.95 5.10 2.22
C LEU A 256 16.44 5.46 2.12
N PHE A 257 17.29 4.82 2.92
CA PHE A 257 18.68 5.23 3.11
C PHE A 257 19.61 4.02 3.23
N GLU A 258 20.89 4.26 2.98
CA GLU A 258 21.99 3.35 3.29
C GLU A 258 22.93 4.00 4.29
N THR A 259 23.54 3.19 5.14
CA THR A 259 24.52 3.62 6.14
C THR A 259 25.90 3.26 5.67
N ASP A 260 26.80 4.24 5.62
CA ASP A 260 28.20 4.00 5.30
C ASP A 260 28.99 3.51 6.51
N SER A 261 30.19 2.99 6.22
CA SER A 261 31.14 2.45 7.19
C SER A 261 31.56 3.43 8.28
N ASP A 262 31.34 4.73 8.08
CA ASP A 262 31.65 5.83 9.01
C ASP A 262 30.43 6.25 9.85
N GLY A 263 29.23 5.76 9.55
CA GLY A 263 27.98 6.15 10.20
C GLY A 263 27.25 7.31 9.51
N SER A 264 27.74 7.79 8.36
CA SER A 264 26.98 8.71 7.52
C SER A 264 25.79 8.02 6.87
N VAL A 265 24.71 8.78 6.68
CA VAL A 265 23.46 8.26 6.11
C VAL A 265 23.25 8.88 4.74
N ALA A 266 23.33 8.07 3.70
CA ALA A 266 23.09 8.48 2.33
C ALA A 266 21.66 8.13 1.91
N VAL A 267 20.96 9.08 1.29
CA VAL A 267 19.63 8.83 0.71
C VAL A 267 19.81 7.91 -0.49
N LEU A 268 19.05 6.82 -0.56
CA LEU A 268 19.06 5.94 -1.71
C LEU A 268 18.63 6.69 -2.99
N PRO A 269 19.08 6.27 -4.18
CA PRO A 269 18.64 6.86 -5.44
C PRO A 269 17.12 6.92 -5.57
N LEU A 270 16.59 8.00 -6.15
CA LEU A 270 15.14 8.24 -6.25
C LEU A 270 14.38 7.05 -6.85
N GLU A 271 14.90 6.48 -7.95
CA GLU A 271 14.28 5.34 -8.62
C GLU A 271 14.16 4.12 -7.69
N GLN A 272 15.18 3.83 -6.89
CA GLN A 272 15.17 2.72 -5.94
C GLN A 272 14.14 2.95 -4.82
N ARG A 273 14.08 4.17 -4.28
CA ARG A 273 13.10 4.54 -3.25
C ARG A 273 11.66 4.43 -3.77
N VAL A 274 11.38 5.03 -4.94
CA VAL A 274 10.05 4.97 -5.56
C VAL A 274 9.66 3.53 -5.89
N ALA A 275 10.58 2.72 -6.42
CA ALA A 275 10.32 1.31 -6.71
C ALA A 275 10.00 0.51 -5.44
N PHE A 276 10.81 0.69 -4.38
CA PHE A 276 10.59 0.03 -3.09
C PHE A 276 9.23 0.42 -2.49
N TRP A 277 8.94 1.72 -2.42
CA TRP A 277 7.69 2.20 -1.84
C TRP A 277 6.46 1.79 -2.67
N LYS A 278 6.56 1.76 -4.00
CA LYS A 278 5.50 1.20 -4.84
C LYS A 278 5.27 -0.27 -4.56
N ASN A 279 6.33 -1.06 -4.39
CA ASN A 279 6.19 -2.48 -4.05
C ASN A 279 5.63 -2.70 -2.65
N LEU A 280 5.97 -1.80 -1.72
CA LEU A 280 5.51 -1.85 -0.34
C LEU A 280 4.03 -1.45 -0.20
N LEU A 281 3.60 -0.40 -0.91
CA LEU A 281 2.29 0.23 -0.71
C LEU A 281 1.27 -0.09 -1.80
N GLN A 282 1.71 -0.49 -2.98
CA GLN A 282 0.83 -0.87 -4.05
C GLN A 282 0.99 -2.37 -4.28
N PRO A 283 -0.12 -3.07 -4.56
CA PRO A 283 -0.06 -4.43 -5.06
C PRO A 283 0.56 -4.43 -6.47
N SER A 284 1.87 -4.29 -6.63
CA SER A 284 2.53 -4.21 -7.94
C SER A 284 2.77 -5.58 -8.55
N LEU A 285 1.90 -6.09 -9.43
CA LEU A 285 2.31 -7.17 -10.36
C LEU A 285 3.41 -6.62 -11.27
N LYS A 286 4.66 -6.89 -10.93
CA LYS A 286 5.80 -6.73 -11.83
C LYS A 286 6.72 -7.92 -11.66
N ALA A 287 6.95 -8.59 -12.77
CA ALA A 287 7.99 -9.61 -12.93
C ALA A 287 9.41 -9.03 -12.72
N ASP A 288 9.55 -7.70 -12.66
CA ASP A 288 10.80 -6.98 -12.42
C ASP A 288 11.35 -7.14 -10.98
N SER A 289 10.60 -7.75 -10.04
CA SER A 289 11.10 -8.04 -8.68
C SER A 289 12.11 -9.21 -8.63
N LEU A 290 12.53 -9.73 -9.78
CA LEU A 290 13.64 -10.67 -9.93
C LEU A 290 14.99 -9.95 -10.05
N SER A 291 15.14 -8.74 -9.50
CA SER A 291 16.46 -8.15 -9.33
C SER A 291 17.29 -9.02 -8.36
N VAL A 292 18.01 -9.99 -8.93
CA VAL A 292 19.07 -10.75 -8.27
C VAL A 292 20.24 -9.79 -8.01
N LYS A 293 20.05 -8.85 -7.08
CA LYS A 293 21.12 -8.05 -6.49
C LYS A 293 20.81 -7.87 -5.02
N GLY A 294 21.35 -8.79 -4.23
CA GLY A 294 21.34 -8.70 -2.77
C GLY A 294 21.65 -10.05 -2.13
N SER A 295 22.90 -10.24 -1.73
CA SER A 295 23.36 -11.12 -0.64
C SER A 295 22.50 -12.38 -0.39
N GLY A 296 22.68 -13.42 -1.21
CA GLY A 296 22.03 -14.71 -0.98
C GLY A 296 22.70 -15.46 0.16
N THR A 297 22.01 -15.58 1.30
CA THR A 297 22.33 -16.55 2.35
C THR A 297 22.31 -17.96 1.75
N ALA A 298 23.34 -18.76 2.03
CA ALA A 298 23.44 -20.14 1.56
C ALA A 298 22.17 -20.93 1.93
N LEU A 299 21.68 -21.78 1.00
CA LEU A 299 20.52 -22.64 1.24
C LEU A 299 20.80 -23.62 2.41
N ASN A 300 20.12 -23.41 3.53
CA ASN A 300 20.16 -24.32 4.67
C ASN A 300 19.11 -25.42 4.49
N LEU A 301 19.51 -26.53 3.87
CA LEU A 301 18.63 -27.69 3.70
C LEU A 301 18.54 -28.51 5.01
N PRO A 302 17.34 -28.93 5.42
CA PRO A 302 17.14 -29.79 6.60
C PRO A 302 17.80 -31.17 6.43
N LYS A 303 18.16 -31.80 7.56
CA LYS A 303 18.79 -33.15 7.60
C LYS A 303 17.81 -34.31 7.38
N SER A 304 16.57 -34.06 6.98
CA SER A 304 15.50 -35.03 6.76
C SER A 304 15.73 -35.90 5.52
N ARG A 305 14.95 -36.98 5.36
CA ARG A 305 14.92 -37.73 4.10
C ARG A 305 14.33 -36.83 3.01
N VAL A 306 15.10 -36.57 1.96
CA VAL A 306 14.70 -35.69 0.86
C VAL A 306 14.10 -36.50 -0.28
N SER A 307 12.95 -36.06 -0.79
CA SER A 307 12.32 -36.60 -1.99
C SER A 307 12.16 -35.48 -3.03
N PHE A 308 12.57 -35.75 -4.26
CA PHE A 308 12.39 -34.86 -5.40
C PHE A 308 11.26 -35.39 -6.29
N LYS A 309 10.21 -34.59 -6.47
CA LYS A 309 9.07 -34.90 -7.33
C LYS A 309 9.10 -33.98 -8.56
N ASN A 310 9.40 -34.56 -9.72
CA ASN A 310 9.34 -33.86 -11.00
C ASN A 310 7.91 -33.86 -11.51
N HIS A 311 7.32 -32.67 -11.65
CA HIS A 311 5.99 -32.53 -12.22
C HIS A 311 6.12 -32.24 -13.72
N LEU A 312 5.73 -33.22 -14.54
CA LEU A 312 5.64 -33.08 -15.99
C LEU A 312 4.27 -32.51 -16.43
N THR A 313 3.29 -32.49 -15.51
CA THR A 313 1.95 -31.98 -15.78
C THR A 313 1.92 -30.46 -15.70
N LYS A 314 1.12 -29.84 -16.59
CA LYS A 314 0.92 -28.38 -16.63
C LYS A 314 0.25 -27.85 -15.34
N GLN A 315 -0.41 -28.67 -14.55
CA GLN A 315 -1.03 -28.28 -13.28
C GLN A 315 -0.90 -29.41 -12.26
N PHE A 316 -0.72 -29.08 -10.99
CA PHE A 316 -0.84 -30.04 -9.88
C PHE A 316 -1.22 -29.33 -8.58
N PHE A 317 -1.72 -30.13 -7.64
CA PHE A 317 -2.29 -29.66 -6.39
C PHE A 317 -1.93 -30.63 -5.26
N LEU A 318 -1.66 -30.09 -4.07
CA LEU A 318 -1.20 -30.82 -2.90
C LEU A 318 -2.01 -30.38 -1.67
N THR A 319 -2.60 -31.34 -0.96
CA THR A 319 -3.43 -31.12 0.23
C THR A 319 -2.81 -31.62 1.53
N SER A 320 -1.77 -32.46 1.44
CA SER A 320 -1.06 -33.00 2.61
C SER A 320 0.27 -33.61 2.19
N LEU A 321 1.23 -33.63 3.11
CA LEU A 321 2.51 -34.31 2.90
C LEU A 321 2.32 -35.82 2.97
N SER A 322 2.92 -36.56 2.04
CA SER A 322 2.68 -38.00 1.91
C SER A 322 3.35 -38.84 3.00
N ASN A 323 4.37 -38.30 3.70
CA ASN A 323 5.02 -38.96 4.84
C ASN A 323 5.54 -37.97 5.91
N PRO A 324 5.29 -38.21 7.21
CA PRO A 324 5.92 -37.45 8.29
C PRO A 324 7.45 -37.61 8.28
N GLY A 325 8.19 -36.49 8.37
CA GLY A 325 9.66 -36.50 8.46
C GLY A 325 10.41 -36.58 7.12
N THR A 326 9.70 -36.51 5.99
CA THR A 326 10.31 -36.35 4.66
C THR A 326 10.15 -34.91 4.16
N SER A 327 11.22 -34.32 3.62
CA SER A 327 11.15 -33.03 2.91
C SER A 327 10.90 -33.28 1.42
N GLU A 328 9.75 -32.82 0.93
CA GLU A 328 9.36 -32.96 -0.47
C GLU A 328 9.72 -31.68 -1.25
N TYR A 329 10.46 -31.84 -2.34
CA TYR A 329 10.85 -30.77 -3.26
C TYR A 329 10.16 -31.02 -4.60
N HIS A 330 9.34 -30.07 -5.01
CA HIS A 330 8.57 -30.12 -6.23
C HIS A 330 9.28 -29.30 -7.30
N ILE A 331 9.67 -29.97 -8.38
CA ILE A 331 10.48 -29.37 -9.45
C ILE A 331 9.58 -29.03 -10.63
N LEU A 332 9.69 -27.79 -11.08
CA LEU A 332 8.93 -27.20 -12.17
C LEU A 332 9.89 -26.70 -13.23
N HIS A 333 9.80 -27.32 -14.41
CA HIS A 333 10.57 -26.86 -15.57
C HIS A 333 9.90 -25.63 -16.17
N THR A 334 10.63 -24.52 -16.22
CA THR A 334 10.17 -23.27 -16.81
C THR A 334 10.77 -23.10 -18.20
N SER A 335 10.06 -22.40 -19.08
CA SER A 335 10.59 -21.98 -20.39
C SER A 335 10.06 -20.60 -20.71
N PRO A 336 10.71 -19.83 -21.61
CA PRO A 336 10.27 -18.50 -22.02
C PRO A 336 8.85 -18.49 -22.62
N LYS A 337 8.32 -19.66 -22.98
CA LYS A 337 6.97 -19.85 -23.51
C LYS A 337 5.92 -20.14 -22.44
N PHE A 338 6.27 -20.17 -21.15
CA PHE A 338 5.33 -20.53 -20.09
C PHE A 338 5.14 -19.41 -19.06
N ILE A 339 3.94 -19.31 -18.48
CA ILE A 339 3.67 -18.57 -17.23
C ILE A 339 3.51 -19.58 -16.11
N THR A 340 4.15 -19.34 -14.96
CA THR A 340 3.99 -20.17 -13.76
C THR A 340 3.25 -19.38 -12.69
N LYS A 341 2.10 -19.89 -12.27
CA LYS A 341 1.29 -19.35 -11.18
C LYS A 341 1.25 -20.36 -10.05
N ALA A 342 1.45 -19.92 -8.82
CA ALA A 342 1.28 -20.77 -7.65
C ALA A 342 0.51 -20.03 -6.55
N PHE A 343 -0.28 -20.79 -5.80
CA PHE A 343 -0.91 -20.31 -4.59
C PHE A 343 -0.69 -21.34 -3.48
N ALA A 344 -0.64 -20.86 -2.26
CA ALA A 344 -0.50 -21.68 -1.07
C ALA A 344 -1.34 -21.09 0.05
N ARG A 345 -2.13 -21.94 0.68
CA ARG A 345 -3.09 -21.61 1.73
C ARG A 345 -2.78 -22.46 2.95
N GLU A 346 -2.66 -21.85 4.12
CA GLU A 346 -2.34 -22.53 5.39
C GLU A 346 -1.16 -23.53 5.28
N ALA A 347 -0.21 -23.23 4.41
CA ALA A 347 0.95 -24.04 4.08
C ALA A 347 2.22 -23.20 4.18
N LYS A 348 3.26 -23.77 4.78
CA LYS A 348 4.59 -23.18 4.84
C LYS A 348 5.45 -23.81 3.76
N PHE A 349 6.05 -22.99 2.91
CA PHE A 349 6.93 -23.45 1.86
C PHE A 349 8.05 -22.42 1.61
N GLU A 350 9.05 -22.87 0.89
CA GLU A 350 10.13 -22.06 0.35
C GLU A 350 10.18 -22.25 -1.15
N ILE A 351 10.51 -21.20 -1.89
CA ILE A 351 10.67 -21.27 -3.34
C ILE A 351 12.08 -20.88 -3.71
N TYR A 352 12.65 -21.67 -4.61
CA TYR A 352 13.97 -21.50 -5.15
C TYR A 352 13.91 -21.35 -6.67
N ALA A 353 14.63 -20.36 -7.19
CA ALA A 353 14.86 -20.20 -8.62
C ALA A 353 16.25 -20.74 -8.96
N CYS A 354 16.33 -21.68 -9.90
CA CYS A 354 17.54 -22.39 -10.25
C CYS A 354 17.85 -22.26 -11.76
N ALA A 355 19.12 -22.04 -12.09
CA ALA A 355 19.56 -21.96 -13.48
C ALA A 355 19.75 -23.34 -14.16
N SER A 356 19.87 -24.41 -13.36
CA SER A 356 20.02 -25.78 -13.87
C SER A 356 18.65 -26.44 -14.14
N PRO A 357 18.45 -27.06 -15.32
CA PRO A 357 17.24 -27.84 -15.63
C PRO A 357 17.21 -29.20 -14.94
N THR A 358 18.36 -29.70 -14.49
CA THR A 358 18.51 -31.00 -13.83
C THR A 358 18.85 -30.79 -12.36
N ILE A 359 17.81 -30.59 -11.55
CA ILE A 359 17.89 -30.67 -10.09
C ILE A 359 17.40 -32.06 -9.71
N ILE A 360 18.29 -32.91 -9.20
CA ILE A 360 17.91 -34.27 -8.80
C ILE A 360 18.47 -34.68 -7.43
N THR A 361 19.37 -33.86 -6.87
CA THR A 361 19.99 -34.10 -5.56
C THR A 361 20.02 -32.86 -4.67
N VAL A 362 20.15 -33.11 -3.36
CA VAL A 362 20.39 -32.09 -2.32
C VAL A 362 21.65 -31.27 -2.61
N LYS A 363 22.64 -31.86 -3.29
CA LYS A 363 23.89 -31.19 -3.65
C LYS A 363 23.64 -30.09 -4.69
N ASP A 364 22.74 -30.33 -5.64
CA ASP A 364 22.42 -29.39 -6.73
C ASP A 364 21.79 -28.11 -6.18
N LEU A 365 20.91 -28.24 -5.17
CA LEU A 365 20.27 -27.11 -4.48
C LEU A 365 21.23 -26.28 -3.61
N LYS A 366 22.33 -26.87 -3.14
CA LYS A 366 23.35 -26.16 -2.33
C LYS A 366 24.41 -25.45 -3.16
N THR A 367 24.39 -25.61 -4.48
CA THR A 367 25.29 -24.88 -5.38
C THR A 367 24.88 -23.41 -5.52
N SER A 368 25.79 -22.53 -5.93
CA SER A 368 25.53 -21.10 -6.21
C SER A 368 24.59 -20.85 -7.41
N VAL A 369 23.86 -21.87 -7.85
CA VAL A 369 23.03 -21.91 -9.06
C VAL A 369 21.53 -21.77 -8.71
N CYS A 370 21.18 -21.92 -7.42
CA CYS A 370 19.82 -21.79 -6.90
C CYS A 370 19.75 -20.66 -5.86
N HIS A 371 18.72 -19.83 -5.96
CA HIS A 371 18.49 -18.70 -5.07
C HIS A 371 17.09 -18.76 -4.45
N SER A 372 16.98 -18.49 -3.15
CA SER A 372 15.68 -18.34 -2.51
C SER A 372 14.99 -17.08 -3.03
N ILE A 373 13.77 -17.24 -3.52
CA ILE A 373 12.90 -16.16 -4.00
C ILE A 373 11.67 -16.03 -3.11
N ARG A 374 11.80 -16.37 -1.83
CA ARG A 374 10.70 -16.31 -0.85
C ARG A 374 10.07 -14.92 -0.78
N TYR A 375 10.88 -13.86 -0.87
CA TYR A 375 10.39 -12.47 -0.85
C TYR A 375 9.60 -12.07 -2.10
N SER A 376 9.63 -12.89 -3.16
CA SER A 376 8.82 -12.68 -4.36
C SER A 376 7.39 -13.20 -4.19
N THR A 377 7.12 -13.99 -3.13
CA THR A 377 5.76 -14.40 -2.77
C THR A 377 4.99 -13.20 -2.20
N ARG A 378 3.72 -13.11 -2.56
CA ARG A 378 2.80 -12.07 -2.09
C ARG A 378 1.83 -12.68 -1.11
N ARG A 379 1.62 -12.00 0.01
CA ARG A 379 0.65 -12.40 1.01
C ARG A 379 -0.67 -11.70 0.77
N ILE A 380 -1.77 -12.46 0.77
CA ILE A 380 -3.13 -11.95 0.68
C ILE A 380 -3.91 -12.52 1.85
N ALA A 381 -4.65 -11.68 2.57
CA ALA A 381 -5.55 -12.15 3.61
C ALA A 381 -6.64 -13.07 3.05
N GLU A 382 -6.75 -14.26 3.64
CA GLU A 382 -7.80 -15.24 3.35
C GLU A 382 -9.04 -15.01 4.21
N LYS A 383 -8.92 -14.29 5.33
CA LYS A 383 -10.04 -13.91 6.19
C LYS A 383 -9.81 -12.50 6.68
N PHE A 384 -10.89 -11.79 7.05
CA PHE A 384 -10.73 -10.57 7.81
C PHE A 384 -10.05 -10.94 9.14
N PRO A 385 -9.09 -10.16 9.65
CA PRO A 385 -8.50 -10.43 10.96
C PRO A 385 -9.63 -10.45 12.01
N ASP A 386 -9.90 -11.62 12.59
CA ASP A 386 -10.92 -11.79 13.63
C ASP A 386 -10.44 -11.17 14.95
N ARG A 387 -9.15 -10.86 15.01
CA ARG A 387 -8.45 -10.33 16.18
C ARG A 387 -8.43 -8.81 16.19
N THR A 388 -8.70 -8.24 17.36
CA THR A 388 -8.59 -6.80 17.66
C THR A 388 -7.16 -6.23 17.55
N ASP A 389 -6.15 -7.10 17.38
CA ASP A 389 -4.75 -6.74 17.18
C ASP A 389 -4.38 -6.52 15.69
N GLY A 390 -5.29 -6.83 14.76
CA GLY A 390 -5.09 -6.66 13.32
C GLY A 390 -4.25 -7.76 12.66
N VAL A 391 -3.94 -8.84 13.37
CA VAL A 391 -3.23 -10.00 12.81
C VAL A 391 -4.22 -10.82 11.97
N VAL A 392 -3.86 -11.05 10.71
CA VAL A 392 -4.64 -11.89 9.80
C VAL A 392 -4.39 -13.36 10.14
N ASP A 393 -5.44 -14.07 10.55
CA ASP A 393 -5.34 -15.47 11.02
C ASP A 393 -5.01 -16.48 9.91
N ALA A 394 -5.34 -16.15 8.66
CA ALA A 394 -5.08 -16.98 7.49
C ALA A 394 -4.63 -16.12 6.31
N VAL A 395 -3.45 -16.40 5.77
CA VAL A 395 -2.84 -15.67 4.66
C VAL A 395 -2.55 -16.66 3.54
N VAL A 396 -2.99 -16.32 2.33
CA VAL A 396 -2.65 -17.03 1.11
C VAL A 396 -1.37 -16.41 0.55
N GLU A 397 -0.36 -17.23 0.33
CA GLU A 397 0.86 -16.82 -0.38
C GLU A 397 0.71 -17.13 -1.86
N ILE A 398 0.94 -16.13 -2.71
CA ILE A 398 0.76 -16.19 -4.15
C ILE A 398 2.08 -15.86 -4.84
N LEU A 399 2.37 -16.62 -5.89
CA LEU A 399 3.53 -16.45 -6.75
C LEU A 399 3.07 -16.42 -8.21
N ASP A 400 3.60 -15.49 -8.99
CA ASP A 400 3.30 -15.36 -10.42
C ASP A 400 4.55 -14.94 -11.16
N PHE A 401 4.98 -15.74 -12.14
CA PHE A 401 6.17 -15.50 -12.95
C PHE A 401 5.92 -15.70 -14.44
N ASN A 402 6.45 -14.77 -15.23
CA ASN A 402 6.55 -14.91 -16.67
C ASN A 402 7.88 -15.60 -17.02
N GLY A 403 7.80 -16.67 -17.82
CA GLY A 403 8.97 -17.41 -18.28
C GLY A 403 9.96 -16.57 -19.08
N ARG A 404 9.51 -15.52 -19.79
CA ARG A 404 10.41 -14.58 -20.48
C ARG A 404 11.29 -13.84 -19.48
N ASP A 405 10.75 -13.41 -18.36
CA ASP A 405 11.51 -12.66 -17.36
C ASP A 405 12.48 -13.57 -16.61
N LEU A 406 12.06 -14.79 -16.27
CA LEU A 406 12.95 -15.82 -15.70
C LEU A 406 14.12 -16.15 -16.63
N SER A 407 13.88 -16.22 -17.94
CA SER A 407 14.93 -16.51 -18.93
C SER A 407 16.01 -15.42 -18.99
N ARG A 408 15.69 -14.15 -18.69
CA ARG A 408 16.67 -13.05 -18.64
C ARG A 408 17.68 -13.24 -17.50
N TYR A 409 17.31 -13.97 -16.45
CA TYR A 409 18.16 -14.27 -15.30
C TYR A 409 18.75 -15.68 -15.37
N ASN A 410 18.74 -16.32 -16.56
CA ASN A 410 19.16 -17.70 -16.78
C ASN A 410 18.44 -18.73 -15.89
N ILE A 411 17.24 -18.42 -15.38
CA ILE A 411 16.45 -19.36 -14.57
C ILE A 411 15.73 -20.33 -15.52
N SER A 412 15.92 -21.63 -15.29
CA SER A 412 15.27 -22.70 -16.06
C SER A 412 14.35 -23.57 -15.20
N THR A 413 14.51 -23.55 -13.88
CA THR A 413 13.75 -24.41 -12.96
C THR A 413 13.29 -23.63 -11.73
N ILE A 414 12.05 -23.85 -11.32
CA ILE A 414 11.54 -23.44 -10.01
C ILE A 414 11.43 -24.68 -9.13
N VAL A 415 11.93 -24.58 -7.90
CA VAL A 415 11.83 -25.65 -6.90
C VAL A 415 11.02 -25.15 -5.72
N VAL A 416 9.91 -25.82 -5.42
CA VAL A 416 9.05 -25.53 -4.27
C VAL A 416 9.35 -26.57 -3.18
N HIS A 417 9.87 -26.12 -2.06
CA HIS A 417 10.12 -26.94 -0.87
C HIS A 417 8.98 -26.74 0.13
N ILE A 418 8.22 -27.79 0.39
CA ILE A 418 7.08 -27.72 1.30
C ILE A 418 7.57 -28.05 2.72
N LEU A 419 7.48 -27.09 3.62
CA LEU A 419 7.89 -27.24 5.02
C LEU A 419 6.79 -27.88 5.86
N ASP A 420 5.55 -27.44 5.66
CA ASP A 420 4.40 -27.86 6.45
C ASP A 420 3.10 -27.57 5.69
N ILE A 421 2.12 -28.47 5.79
CA ILE A 421 0.75 -28.25 5.33
C ILE A 421 -0.15 -28.56 6.53
N SER A 422 -0.74 -27.52 7.12
CA SER A 422 -1.66 -27.69 8.25
C SER A 422 -2.99 -28.29 7.79
N GLY A 423 -3.87 -28.73 8.71
CA GLY A 423 -4.95 -29.70 8.42
C GLY A 423 -5.80 -29.52 7.14
N ASN A 424 -6.12 -28.28 6.75
CA ASN A 424 -6.86 -27.96 5.50
C ASN A 424 -6.01 -27.23 4.45
N GLY A 425 -4.70 -27.10 4.69
CA GLY A 425 -3.78 -26.37 3.83
C GLY A 425 -3.65 -27.00 2.45
N GLU A 426 -3.34 -26.14 1.49
CA GLU A 426 -3.26 -26.52 0.10
C GLU A 426 -2.20 -25.72 -0.64
N ILE A 427 -1.54 -26.35 -1.60
CA ILE A 427 -0.64 -25.69 -2.56
C ILE A 427 -1.09 -26.11 -3.95
N GLY A 428 -1.41 -25.14 -4.80
CA GLY A 428 -1.70 -25.36 -6.21
C GLY A 428 -0.70 -24.63 -7.09
N VAL A 429 -0.28 -25.31 -8.15
CA VAL A 429 0.65 -24.76 -9.14
C VAL A 429 0.10 -25.03 -10.53
N GLU A 430 0.15 -23.99 -11.36
CA GLU A 430 -0.24 -24.00 -12.77
C GLU A 430 0.90 -23.44 -13.63
N VAL A 431 1.21 -24.15 -14.70
CA VAL A 431 2.19 -23.81 -15.74
C VAL A 431 1.44 -23.76 -17.07
N GLN A 432 1.23 -22.55 -17.57
CA GLN A 432 0.45 -22.29 -18.77
C GLN A 432 1.36 -22.01 -19.96
N ASP A 433 1.03 -22.57 -21.13
CA ASP A 433 1.78 -22.42 -22.39
C ASP A 433 1.25 -21.25 -23.21
N ILE A 434 2.14 -20.35 -23.63
CA ILE A 434 1.87 -19.12 -24.39
C ILE A 434 2.33 -19.27 -25.85
N SER A 435 2.72 -20.48 -26.28
CA SER A 435 3.33 -20.69 -27.60
C SER A 435 2.36 -20.70 -28.78
N ASP A 436 1.07 -20.84 -28.53
CA ASP A 436 0.04 -20.57 -29.53
C ASP A 436 -0.32 -19.09 -29.49
N ASN A 437 -0.40 -18.45 -30.65
CA ASN A 437 -0.82 -17.07 -30.87
C ASN A 437 -2.29 -16.78 -30.46
N LYS A 438 -2.88 -17.63 -29.61
CA LYS A 438 -4.03 -17.29 -28.79
C LYS A 438 -3.47 -16.42 -27.67
N ASP A 439 -3.85 -15.14 -27.69
CA ASP A 439 -3.53 -14.13 -26.69
C ASP A 439 -3.32 -14.67 -25.27
N ASP A 440 -2.64 -13.87 -24.42
CA ASP A 440 -2.62 -13.88 -22.94
C ASP A 440 -4.00 -14.09 -22.24
N ARG A 441 -5.07 -14.33 -23.00
CA ARG A 441 -6.49 -14.43 -22.69
C ARG A 441 -6.96 -15.72 -22.03
N ASP A 442 -6.18 -16.81 -21.95
CA ASP A 442 -6.65 -18.04 -21.27
C ASP A 442 -6.73 -17.87 -19.73
N GLY A 443 -6.36 -16.70 -19.21
CA GLY A 443 -6.81 -16.23 -17.90
C GLY A 443 -7.17 -14.75 -17.87
N HIS A 444 -6.96 -13.96 -18.93
CA HIS A 444 -7.27 -12.53 -18.98
C HIS A 444 -8.53 -12.26 -19.82
N ILE A 445 -9.63 -11.88 -19.17
CA ILE A 445 -10.93 -11.71 -19.79
C ILE A 445 -11.30 -10.23 -19.79
N VAL A 446 -11.29 -9.62 -20.98
CA VAL A 446 -11.70 -8.23 -21.18
C VAL A 446 -13.19 -8.16 -21.47
N VAL A 447 -13.90 -7.37 -20.66
CA VAL A 447 -15.33 -7.10 -20.79
C VAL A 447 -15.49 -5.64 -21.23
N SER A 448 -15.82 -5.45 -22.51
CA SER A 448 -15.96 -4.14 -23.15
C SER A 448 -17.24 -4.04 -23.99
N GLY A 449 -17.71 -2.83 -24.26
CA GLY A 449 -18.91 -2.54 -25.05
C GLY A 449 -20.22 -2.54 -24.27
N TYR A 450 -20.18 -2.43 -22.94
CA TYR A 450 -21.37 -2.48 -22.08
C TYR A 450 -21.76 -1.09 -21.57
N ASN A 451 -22.99 -0.66 -21.89
CA ASN A 451 -23.59 0.53 -21.31
C ASN A 451 -24.19 0.20 -19.95
N PHE A 452 -23.46 0.46 -18.87
CA PHE A 452 -23.90 0.17 -17.49
C PHE A 452 -25.19 0.91 -17.09
N ARG A 453 -25.61 1.94 -17.84
CA ARG A 453 -26.91 2.61 -17.65
C ARG A 453 -28.12 1.75 -18.04
N ASP A 454 -27.94 0.73 -18.89
CA ASP A 454 -29.02 -0.13 -19.37
C ASP A 454 -29.22 -1.39 -18.48
N VAL A 455 -28.40 -1.54 -17.43
CA VAL A 455 -28.44 -2.68 -16.48
C VAL A 455 -29.41 -2.40 -15.33
N ILE A 456 -30.66 -2.03 -15.65
CA ILE A 456 -31.72 -1.78 -14.64
C ILE A 456 -32.34 -3.10 -14.14
N PHE A 457 -32.16 -4.21 -14.87
CA PHE A 457 -32.80 -5.50 -14.58
C PHE A 457 -31.78 -6.65 -14.54
N ASP A 458 -31.42 -7.12 -13.35
CA ASP A 458 -30.86 -8.45 -13.00
C ASP A 458 -30.10 -9.25 -14.09
N LYS A 459 -29.19 -8.62 -14.83
CA LYS A 459 -28.31 -9.34 -15.74
C LYS A 459 -27.08 -9.83 -14.98
N PHE A 460 -26.92 -11.14 -14.93
CA PHE A 460 -25.70 -11.80 -14.47
C PHE A 460 -24.74 -11.95 -15.64
N PHE A 461 -23.54 -11.38 -15.54
CA PHE A 461 -22.49 -11.80 -16.46
C PHE A 461 -21.93 -13.13 -16.01
N SER A 462 -21.71 -14.03 -16.97
CA SER A 462 -21.23 -15.38 -16.70
C SER A 462 -19.91 -15.56 -17.43
N ILE A 463 -18.84 -15.82 -16.68
CA ILE A 463 -17.48 -15.79 -17.19
C ILE A 463 -16.78 -17.12 -16.94
N PRO A 464 -16.31 -17.84 -17.97
CA PRO A 464 -15.68 -19.13 -17.78
C PRO A 464 -14.35 -18.97 -17.03
N ILE A 465 -14.18 -19.72 -15.95
CA ILE A 465 -12.93 -19.84 -15.19
C ILE A 465 -12.32 -21.21 -15.51
N THR A 466 -11.18 -21.19 -16.20
CA THR A 466 -10.43 -22.38 -16.61
C THR A 466 -9.02 -22.45 -16.01
N SER A 467 -8.60 -21.41 -15.28
CA SER A 467 -7.29 -21.30 -14.64
C SER A 467 -7.44 -21.11 -13.13
N ILE A 468 -6.41 -21.53 -12.38
CA ILE A 468 -6.28 -21.27 -10.95
C ILE A 468 -6.24 -19.76 -10.67
N SER A 469 -5.87 -18.93 -11.65
CA SER A 469 -5.86 -17.47 -11.55
C SER A 469 -6.43 -16.83 -12.82
N THR A 470 -7.56 -16.13 -12.67
CA THR A 470 -8.23 -15.43 -13.76
C THR A 470 -8.22 -13.93 -13.50
N ILE A 471 -7.68 -13.15 -14.44
CA ILE A 471 -7.76 -11.70 -14.49
C ILE A 471 -9.01 -11.29 -15.26
N LEU A 472 -9.88 -10.53 -14.61
CA LEU A 472 -11.06 -9.93 -15.21
C LEU A 472 -10.82 -8.44 -15.40
N GLU A 473 -10.87 -7.95 -16.63
CA GLU A 473 -10.82 -6.52 -16.96
C GLU A 473 -12.22 -6.00 -17.30
N LEU A 474 -12.73 -5.05 -16.53
CA LEU A 474 -13.96 -4.32 -16.83
C LEU A 474 -13.59 -2.93 -17.38
N SER A 475 -13.33 -2.87 -18.69
CA SER A 475 -12.71 -1.69 -19.35
C SER A 475 -13.61 -0.45 -19.38
N ASP A 476 -14.93 -0.65 -19.34
CA ASP A 476 -15.93 0.42 -19.42
C ASP A 476 -16.25 1.04 -18.04
N ILE A 477 -15.76 0.42 -16.94
CA ILE A 477 -15.98 0.90 -15.57
C ILE A 477 -14.82 1.81 -15.18
N LYS A 478 -14.80 3.00 -15.75
CA LYS A 478 -13.75 4.00 -15.50
C LYS A 478 -14.06 4.85 -14.25
N ASP A 479 -15.33 5.24 -14.07
CA ASP A 479 -15.76 6.23 -13.04
C ASP A 479 -17.18 5.99 -12.47
N SER A 480 -17.38 5.00 -11.59
CA SER A 480 -18.66 4.87 -10.88
C SER A 480 -18.58 4.17 -9.51
N MET A 481 -19.44 4.62 -8.59
CA MET A 481 -19.85 3.86 -7.39
C MET A 481 -20.80 2.75 -7.82
N LEU A 482 -20.39 1.49 -7.70
CA LEU A 482 -21.17 0.31 -8.02
C LEU A 482 -20.89 -0.79 -7.00
N VAL A 483 -21.95 -1.32 -6.38
CA VAL A 483 -21.86 -2.52 -5.56
C VAL A 483 -22.11 -3.74 -6.43
N TYR A 484 -21.28 -4.78 -6.34
CA TYR A 484 -21.35 -5.98 -7.14
C TYR A 484 -21.45 -7.26 -6.31
N ASP A 485 -22.26 -8.24 -6.68
CA ASP A 485 -22.29 -9.59 -6.08
C ASP A 485 -21.59 -10.58 -7.02
N MET A 486 -20.51 -11.24 -6.54
CA MET A 486 -19.77 -12.27 -7.28
C MET A 486 -20.21 -13.68 -6.86
N ARG A 487 -20.61 -14.50 -7.84
CA ARG A 487 -21.06 -15.88 -7.64
C ARG A 487 -20.32 -16.83 -8.58
N LEU A 488 -19.95 -18.02 -8.13
CA LEU A 488 -19.44 -19.09 -8.97
C LEU A 488 -20.61 -20.04 -9.24
N ARG A 489 -20.90 -20.34 -10.50
CA ARG A 489 -22.00 -21.24 -10.89
C ARG A 489 -21.50 -22.26 -11.91
N ASN A 490 -21.91 -23.50 -11.76
CA ASN A 490 -21.68 -24.55 -12.77
C ASN A 490 -22.97 -24.81 -13.58
N GLU A 491 -22.84 -25.39 -14.79
CA GLU A 491 -23.91 -25.87 -15.67
C GLU A 491 -24.89 -26.84 -14.96
N VAL A 492 -24.45 -27.54 -13.90
CA VAL A 492 -25.24 -28.57 -13.17
C VAL A 492 -25.86 -28.05 -11.85
N SER A 493 -26.04 -26.74 -11.69
CA SER A 493 -26.74 -26.10 -10.54
C SER A 493 -26.01 -26.07 -9.19
N CYS A 494 -24.71 -26.33 -9.13
CA CYS A 494 -23.91 -25.95 -7.96
C CYS A 494 -23.61 -24.45 -8.02
N THR A 495 -24.11 -23.68 -7.06
CA THR A 495 -23.86 -22.25 -6.93
C THR A 495 -23.11 -22.00 -5.64
N TYR A 496 -21.86 -21.55 -5.74
CA TYR A 496 -21.04 -21.13 -4.62
C TYR A 496 -20.96 -19.61 -4.64
N ARG A 497 -21.32 -18.94 -3.55
CA ARG A 497 -21.12 -17.49 -3.45
C ARG A 497 -19.64 -17.23 -3.20
N ILE A 498 -18.98 -16.47 -4.07
CA ILE A 498 -17.54 -16.14 -3.94
C ILE A 498 -17.32 -15.15 -2.77
N GLY A 499 -18.39 -14.60 -2.21
CA GLY A 499 -18.41 -13.76 -1.02
C GLY A 499 -19.73 -13.01 -0.87
N GLN A 500 -19.81 -12.08 0.08
CA GLN A 500 -20.84 -11.02 0.10
C GLN A 500 -20.49 -9.94 -0.95
N PRO A 501 -21.45 -9.09 -1.40
CA PRO A 501 -21.25 -8.22 -2.54
C PRO A 501 -20.09 -7.22 -2.38
N LEU A 502 -19.12 -7.26 -3.29
CA LEU A 502 -18.01 -6.34 -3.44
C LEU A 502 -18.46 -4.93 -3.82
N ILE A 503 -18.17 -3.96 -2.95
CA ILE A 503 -18.43 -2.55 -3.24
C ILE A 503 -17.25 -1.98 -4.04
N HIS A 504 -17.45 -1.61 -5.30
CA HIS A 504 -16.52 -0.79 -6.07
C HIS A 504 -16.94 0.67 -5.99
N VAL A 505 -16.01 1.55 -5.63
CA VAL A 505 -16.26 3.00 -5.62
C VAL A 505 -15.13 3.66 -6.36
N SER A 506 -15.33 3.89 -7.65
CA SER A 506 -14.52 4.85 -8.39
C SER A 506 -15.21 6.20 -8.25
N ILE A 507 -14.61 7.09 -7.47
CA ILE A 507 -14.92 8.52 -7.53
C ILE A 507 -14.23 9.03 -8.79
N THR A 508 -14.95 9.77 -9.63
CA THR A 508 -14.43 10.41 -10.85
C THR A 508 -12.96 10.82 -10.73
N GLY A 509 -12.10 10.18 -11.53
CA GLY A 509 -10.67 10.50 -11.61
C GLY A 509 -9.75 9.80 -10.59
N THR A 510 -10.28 9.03 -9.63
CA THR A 510 -9.47 8.43 -8.56
C THR A 510 -9.15 6.95 -8.74
N SER A 511 -7.97 6.53 -8.31
CA SER A 511 -7.49 5.13 -8.34
C SER A 511 -8.04 4.21 -7.23
N GLU A 512 -9.06 4.66 -6.50
CA GLU A 512 -9.62 3.91 -5.38
C GLU A 512 -10.46 2.71 -5.87
N SER A 513 -10.07 1.51 -5.45
CA SER A 513 -10.92 0.33 -5.47
C SER A 513 -11.19 -0.08 -4.02
N LYS A 514 -12.46 -0.05 -3.62
CA LYS A 514 -12.90 -0.44 -2.28
C LYS A 514 -12.94 -1.96 -2.14
N ILE A 515 -12.66 -2.44 -0.93
CA ILE A 515 -13.12 -3.74 -0.42
C ILE A 515 -13.82 -3.44 0.90
N LEU A 516 -15.15 -3.50 0.90
CA LEU A 516 -15.93 -3.58 2.13
C LEU A 516 -16.37 -5.04 2.22
N PHE A 517 -16.07 -5.74 3.33
CA PHE A 517 -16.87 -6.80 3.99
C PHE A 517 -16.01 -7.84 4.71
N PRO A 518 -16.55 -8.48 5.78
CA PRO A 518 -15.93 -9.65 6.39
C PRO A 518 -15.90 -10.76 5.36
N TRP A 519 -14.70 -11.24 5.06
CA TRP A 519 -14.51 -12.46 4.30
C TRP A 519 -15.27 -13.60 4.98
N PRO A 520 -16.26 -14.25 4.33
CA PRO A 520 -16.83 -15.48 4.85
C PRO A 520 -15.72 -16.52 5.06
N LYS A 521 -15.97 -17.51 5.95
CA LYS A 521 -14.97 -18.53 6.31
C LYS A 521 -14.43 -19.33 5.12
N ASP A 522 -15.09 -19.23 3.95
CA ASP A 522 -14.87 -20.03 2.75
C ASP A 522 -14.81 -19.21 1.43
N SER A 523 -14.46 -17.91 1.46
CA SER A 523 -14.33 -17.14 0.20
C SER A 523 -13.03 -17.44 -0.57
N TYR A 524 -13.01 -17.07 -1.85
CA TYR A 524 -11.86 -17.24 -2.74
C TYR A 524 -10.91 -16.03 -2.67
N PRO A 525 -9.58 -16.21 -2.73
CA PRO A 525 -8.62 -15.11 -2.83
C PRO A 525 -8.88 -14.28 -4.07
N ILE A 526 -9.43 -13.07 -3.89
CA ILE A 526 -9.59 -12.08 -4.96
C ILE A 526 -8.67 -10.91 -4.67
N ARG A 527 -7.89 -10.52 -5.68
CA ARG A 527 -7.04 -9.34 -5.67
C ARG A 527 -7.60 -8.29 -6.62
N PHE A 528 -7.56 -7.03 -6.20
CA PHE A 528 -8.12 -5.91 -6.95
C PHE A 528 -7.02 -4.93 -7.37
N HIS A 529 -7.12 -4.40 -8.59
CA HIS A 529 -6.30 -3.28 -9.03
C HIS A 529 -7.12 -2.39 -9.97
N LYS A 530 -7.01 -1.07 -9.82
CA LYS A 530 -7.48 -0.14 -10.86
C LYS A 530 -6.29 0.19 -11.75
N ASP A 531 -6.40 -0.09 -13.03
CA ASP A 531 -5.48 0.42 -14.04
C ASP A 531 -6.14 1.62 -14.72
N ALA A 532 -5.47 2.78 -14.70
CA ALA A 532 -5.99 4.00 -15.30
C ALA A 532 -6.29 3.87 -16.82
N ASN A 533 -5.60 2.95 -17.50
CA ASN A 533 -5.75 2.72 -18.94
C ASN A 533 -6.67 1.52 -19.25
N ALA A 534 -6.65 0.48 -18.42
CA ALA A 534 -7.39 -0.77 -18.65
C ALA A 534 -8.72 -0.90 -17.84
N GLY A 535 -9.03 0.04 -16.94
CA GLY A 535 -10.26 -0.02 -16.13
C GLY A 535 -10.09 -0.85 -14.85
N LEU A 536 -11.14 -1.56 -14.43
CA LEU A 536 -11.13 -2.35 -13.19
C LEU A 536 -10.61 -3.77 -13.43
N LEU A 537 -9.55 -4.18 -12.71
CA LEU A 537 -8.94 -5.51 -12.79
C LEU A 537 -9.23 -6.33 -11.53
N PHE A 538 -9.75 -7.55 -11.70
CA PHE A 538 -9.89 -8.56 -10.64
C PHE A 538 -8.97 -9.72 -10.95
N ASN A 539 -8.10 -10.13 -10.04
CA ASN A 539 -7.37 -11.39 -10.15
C ASN A 539 -7.93 -12.38 -9.12
N ILE A 540 -8.60 -13.41 -9.62
CA ILE A 540 -9.38 -14.37 -8.83
C ILE A 540 -8.63 -15.67 -8.78
N PHE A 541 -8.37 -16.16 -7.57
CA PHE A 541 -7.68 -17.41 -7.33
C PHE A 541 -8.66 -18.49 -6.86
N VAL A 542 -8.73 -19.61 -7.56
CA VAL A 542 -9.69 -20.70 -7.28
C VAL A 542 -8.95 -21.99 -6.91
N SER A 543 -9.35 -22.63 -5.81
CA SER A 543 -8.78 -23.93 -5.43
C SER A 543 -9.21 -25.03 -6.40
N LEU A 544 -8.25 -25.85 -6.86
CA LEU A 544 -8.53 -27.05 -7.67
C LEU A 544 -9.36 -28.10 -6.90
N LYS A 545 -9.32 -28.07 -5.56
CA LYS A 545 -10.17 -28.95 -4.73
C LYS A 545 -11.65 -28.58 -4.89
N ASP A 546 -11.96 -27.29 -4.90
CA ASP A 546 -13.32 -26.80 -5.18
C ASP A 546 -13.71 -27.08 -6.63
N LEU A 547 -12.75 -26.98 -7.56
CA LEU A 547 -12.94 -27.39 -8.96
C LEU A 547 -13.19 -28.91 -9.10
N SER A 548 -12.67 -29.74 -8.18
CA SER A 548 -12.75 -31.21 -8.21
C SER A 548 -13.97 -31.80 -7.48
N ASN A 549 -14.48 -31.13 -6.44
CA ASN A 549 -15.68 -31.55 -5.69
C ASN A 549 -16.99 -31.36 -6.48
N CYS A 550 -16.91 -30.80 -7.68
CA CYS A 550 -18.02 -30.65 -8.62
C CYS A 550 -17.57 -31.16 -10.01
N PRO A 551 -18.20 -32.20 -10.57
CA PRO A 551 -17.64 -33.02 -11.66
C PRO A 551 -17.72 -32.39 -13.06
N SER A 552 -17.80 -31.08 -13.19
CA SER A 552 -17.84 -30.38 -14.48
C SER A 552 -16.69 -29.37 -14.58
N GLN A 553 -15.91 -29.47 -15.66
CA GLN A 553 -14.68 -28.70 -15.91
C GLN A 553 -14.93 -27.22 -16.29
N LYS A 554 -16.17 -26.72 -16.22
CA LYS A 554 -16.50 -25.34 -16.58
C LYS A 554 -17.25 -24.63 -15.47
N TYR A 555 -16.55 -23.71 -14.82
CA TYR A 555 -17.12 -22.80 -13.83
C TYR A 555 -17.43 -21.47 -14.48
N MET A 556 -18.61 -20.93 -14.23
CA MET A 556 -19.04 -19.63 -14.72
C MET A 556 -19.14 -18.67 -13.55
N MET A 557 -18.35 -17.61 -13.58
CA MET A 557 -18.48 -16.52 -12.65
C MET A 557 -19.60 -15.58 -13.04
N GLN A 558 -20.59 -15.59 -12.17
CA GLN A 558 -21.62 -14.63 -11.82
C GLN A 558 -21.16 -13.23 -11.40
N LEU A 559 -21.40 -12.12 -12.09
CA LEU A 559 -21.44 -10.81 -11.39
C LEU A 559 -22.77 -10.13 -11.63
N HIS A 560 -23.25 -9.53 -10.55
CA HIS A 560 -24.50 -8.79 -10.50
C HIS A 560 -24.25 -7.43 -9.88
N VAL A 561 -24.83 -6.36 -10.42
CA VAL A 561 -24.72 -5.01 -9.82
C VAL A 561 -25.90 -4.82 -8.85
N ASN A 562 -25.61 -4.59 -7.57
CA ASN A 562 -26.59 -4.25 -6.55
C ASN A 562 -26.85 -2.73 -6.50
N TRP A 563 -27.81 -2.28 -7.30
CA TRP A 563 -28.17 -0.86 -7.40
C TRP A 563 -28.78 -0.27 -6.12
N LEU A 564 -29.49 -1.07 -5.32
CA LEU A 564 -30.05 -0.60 -4.03
C LEU A 564 -28.93 -0.28 -3.03
N ALA A 565 -27.97 -1.18 -2.88
CA ALA A 565 -26.79 -0.96 -2.04
C ALA A 565 -25.91 0.18 -2.58
N THR A 566 -25.85 0.32 -3.90
CA THR A 566 -25.18 1.44 -4.57
C THR A 566 -25.82 2.78 -4.21
N ALA A 567 -27.14 2.90 -4.37
CA ALA A 567 -27.90 4.09 -4.03
C ALA A 567 -27.80 4.43 -2.53
N ALA A 568 -27.91 3.44 -1.64
CA ALA A 568 -27.78 3.64 -0.20
C ALA A 568 -26.42 4.22 0.20
N ASN A 569 -25.33 3.76 -0.42
CA ASN A 569 -23.99 4.30 -0.16
C ASN A 569 -23.80 5.73 -0.68
N ILE A 570 -24.34 6.03 -1.85
CA ILE A 570 -24.35 7.39 -2.42
C ILE A 570 -25.11 8.33 -1.48
N ILE A 571 -26.31 7.93 -1.04
CA ILE A 571 -27.15 8.71 -0.12
C ILE A 571 -26.44 8.92 1.22
N ARG A 572 -25.83 7.87 1.81
CA ARG A 572 -25.10 7.98 3.08
C ARG A 572 -23.99 9.02 3.00
N ARG A 573 -23.22 9.05 1.90
CA ARG A 573 -22.15 10.04 1.70
C ARG A 573 -22.68 11.45 1.52
N ALA A 574 -23.75 11.62 0.76
CA ALA A 574 -24.43 12.91 0.64
C ALA A 574 -24.90 13.41 2.01
N PHE A 575 -25.48 12.52 2.83
CA PHE A 575 -25.88 12.84 4.21
C PHE A 575 -24.69 13.14 5.13
N SER A 576 -23.57 12.44 5.01
CA SER A 576 -22.35 12.76 5.80
C SER A 576 -21.78 14.12 5.45
N LEU A 577 -21.73 14.47 4.16
CA LEU A 577 -21.38 15.81 3.70
C LEU A 577 -22.35 16.86 4.26
N ILE A 578 -23.66 16.60 4.19
CA ILE A 578 -24.68 17.48 4.77
C ILE A 578 -24.52 17.60 6.29
N LEU A 579 -24.21 16.52 7.01
CA LEU A 579 -23.99 16.53 8.46
C LEU A 579 -22.71 17.28 8.86
N VAL A 580 -21.65 17.21 8.05
CA VAL A 580 -20.46 18.06 8.23
C VAL A 580 -20.82 19.52 7.99
N PHE A 581 -21.61 19.82 6.96
CA PHE A 581 -22.12 21.17 6.69
C PHE A 581 -23.04 21.69 7.81
N VAL A 582 -24.00 20.90 8.27
CA VAL A 582 -24.93 21.25 9.36
C VAL A 582 -24.21 21.33 10.69
N GLY A 583 -23.22 20.45 10.93
CA GLY A 583 -22.31 20.51 12.07
C GLY A 583 -21.54 21.83 12.08
N ALA A 584 -20.92 22.19 10.96
CA ALA A 584 -20.21 23.46 10.78
C ALA A 584 -21.13 24.68 10.99
N ILE A 585 -22.36 24.65 10.45
CA ILE A 585 -23.36 25.70 10.63
C ILE A 585 -23.82 25.78 12.09
N SER A 586 -24.03 24.65 12.76
CA SER A 586 -24.43 24.62 14.16
C SER A 586 -23.32 25.13 15.09
N THR A 587 -22.06 24.84 14.80
CA THR A 587 -20.93 25.42 15.55
C THR A 587 -20.78 26.91 15.32
N SER A 588 -21.03 27.44 14.11
CA SER A 588 -21.04 28.89 13.88
C SER A 588 -22.20 29.60 14.56
N VAL A 589 -23.39 28.98 14.61
CA VAL A 589 -24.56 29.55 15.30
C VAL A 589 -24.39 29.49 16.83
N PHE A 590 -23.73 28.47 17.37
CA PHE A 590 -23.40 28.39 18.80
C PHE A 590 -22.23 29.29 19.22
N LEU A 591 -21.29 29.59 18.31
CA LEU A 591 -20.25 30.60 18.54
C LEU A 591 -20.83 32.02 18.52
N ASP A 592 -21.78 32.32 17.62
CA ASP A 592 -22.46 33.62 17.60
C ASP A 592 -23.37 33.83 18.83
N SER A 593 -24.02 32.77 19.35
CA SER A 593 -24.83 32.88 20.56
C SER A 593 -23.99 32.96 21.85
N ALA A 594 -22.83 32.32 21.89
CA ALA A 594 -21.90 32.45 23.01
C ALA A 594 -21.19 33.81 23.07
N ILE A 595 -21.03 34.49 21.93
CA ILE A 595 -20.50 35.87 21.88
C ILE A 595 -21.58 36.87 22.34
N PHE A 596 -22.86 36.64 22.02
CA PHE A 596 -23.97 37.50 22.45
C PHE A 596 -24.30 37.45 23.96
N ASP A 597 -24.06 36.32 24.64
CA ASP A 597 -24.26 36.21 26.10
C ASP A 597 -23.07 36.75 26.93
N SER A 598 -22.01 37.25 26.28
CA SER A 598 -20.84 37.86 26.97
C SER A 598 -20.84 39.40 26.96
N GLU A 599 -21.84 40.03 26.32
CA GLU A 599 -22.03 41.49 26.30
C GLU A 599 -23.37 41.96 26.95
N LEU A 600 -23.87 41.22 27.96
CA LEU A 600 -24.97 41.66 28.83
C LEU A 600 -24.62 41.59 30.32
#